data_AF-A0A4X1T8C6-F1
#
_entry.id   AF-A0A4X1T8C6-F1
#
_cell.length_a   1.000
_cell.length_b   1.000
_cell.length_c   1.000
_cell.angle_alpha   90.00
_cell.angle_beta   90.00
_cell.angle_gamma   90.00
#
_symmetry.space_group_name_H-M   'P 1'
#
loop_
_entity.id
_entity.type
_entity.pdbx_description
1 polymer ?
#
loop_
_entity_poly.entity_id
_entity_poly.type
_entity_poly.pdbx_seq_one_letter_code
_entity_poly.pdbx_strand_id
1 'polypeptide(L)'
;MKRQRTITQMREKGKTPENQLSDQEILSLQEKGFRLLMLKMRQDIGNKLEAKMDNLQDTLTKEIQDIKLKQEEMQNAITEIKNSLEAANSRIQEAEEHISEVEDRLVEMTDAEQKRDKRLKTNEESLRELWDNVKHTNIHIIGVPEGTEREKETEKIFQEIRAKNFPNMGKESFTQIQEAQQVPYKINPRRNTPRHILIKLTKIKDKENILKAAREKKQVTHKGTPIRLSG
;
A
#
# COMPACT_ATOMS: atom_id res chain seq x y z
N MET A 1 -2.19 -129.64 -84.55
CA MET A 1 -3.41 -130.24 -85.15
C MET A 1 -4.33 -129.12 -85.64
N LYS A 2 -4.78 -129.20 -86.91
CA LYS A 2 -5.98 -128.63 -87.59
C LYS A 2 -6.47 -127.22 -87.18
N ARG A 3 -6.24 -126.13 -87.95
CA ARG A 3 -6.93 -125.59 -89.17
C ARG A 3 -8.45 -125.29 -89.05
N GLN A 4 -8.80 -123.98 -89.13
CA GLN A 4 -9.80 -123.29 -90.00
C GLN A 4 -10.08 -121.87 -89.41
N ARG A 5 -9.77 -120.68 -90.00
CA ARG A 5 -10.26 -119.98 -91.22
C ARG A 5 -11.79 -119.99 -91.36
N THR A 6 -12.56 -118.90 -91.55
CA THR A 6 -12.43 -117.44 -91.75
C THR A 6 -13.88 -116.88 -91.73
N ILE A 7 -14.12 -115.57 -91.49
CA ILE A 7 -14.96 -114.67 -92.33
C ILE A 7 -14.95 -113.23 -91.75
N THR A 8 -14.61 -112.32 -92.65
CA THR A 8 -14.56 -110.85 -92.56
C THR A 8 -15.95 -110.23 -92.76
N GLN A 9 -16.27 -109.14 -92.05
CA GLN A 9 -17.07 -108.05 -92.62
C GLN A 9 -16.55 -106.69 -92.13
N MET A 10 -16.16 -105.85 -93.09
CA MET A 10 -15.88 -104.42 -92.93
C MET A 10 -17.18 -103.64 -92.88
N ARG A 11 -17.26 -102.58 -92.05
CA ARG A 11 -18.16 -101.44 -92.35
C ARG A 11 -17.64 -100.10 -91.79
N GLU A 12 -17.14 -99.32 -92.74
CA GLU A 12 -17.27 -97.87 -92.97
C GLU A 12 -17.14 -96.84 -91.84
N LYS A 13 -16.23 -95.90 -92.14
CA LYS A 13 -15.99 -94.58 -91.54
C LYS A 13 -17.26 -93.73 -91.42
N GLY A 14 -17.37 -93.00 -90.30
CA GLY A 14 -18.30 -91.88 -90.11
C GLY A 14 -17.66 -90.79 -89.25
N LYS A 15 -17.62 -89.58 -89.80
CA LYS A 15 -16.96 -88.33 -89.36
C LYS A 15 -17.18 -87.94 -87.89
N THR A 16 -16.11 -87.42 -87.26
CA THR A 16 -16.18 -86.47 -86.14
C THR A 16 -17.11 -85.31 -86.49
N PRO A 17 -18.09 -84.93 -85.65
CA PRO A 17 -18.74 -83.65 -85.79
C PRO A 17 -17.85 -82.59 -85.11
N GLU A 18 -17.38 -81.61 -85.90
CA GLU A 18 -17.04 -80.29 -85.37
C GLU A 18 -18.32 -79.74 -84.72
N ASN A 19 -18.32 -79.61 -83.39
CA ASN A 19 -19.39 -78.96 -82.65
C ASN A 19 -19.39 -77.46 -83.00
N GLN A 20 -20.16 -77.08 -84.02
CA GLN A 20 -20.62 -75.71 -84.16
C GLN A 20 -21.74 -75.50 -83.14
N LEU A 21 -21.45 -74.67 -82.14
CA LEU A 21 -22.41 -74.23 -81.13
C LEU A 21 -23.65 -73.63 -81.81
N SER A 22 -24.84 -74.04 -81.40
CA SER A 22 -26.09 -73.48 -81.92
C SER A 22 -26.28 -72.03 -81.44
N ASP A 23 -26.92 -71.18 -82.23
CA ASP A 23 -27.20 -69.77 -81.88
C ASP A 23 -27.90 -69.61 -80.51
N GLN A 24 -28.67 -70.63 -80.10
CA GLN A 24 -29.35 -70.70 -78.83
C GLN A 24 -28.41 -70.97 -77.63
N GLU A 25 -27.33 -71.72 -77.84
CA GLU A 25 -26.26 -71.92 -76.84
C GLU A 25 -25.36 -70.68 -76.71
N ILE A 26 -25.14 -69.95 -77.81
CA ILE A 26 -24.38 -68.69 -77.83
C ILE A 26 -25.13 -67.60 -77.05
N LEU A 27 -26.44 -67.45 -77.26
CA LEU A 27 -27.29 -66.50 -76.52
C LEU A 27 -27.33 -66.80 -75.00
N SER A 28 -27.41 -68.08 -74.63
CA SER A 28 -27.36 -68.56 -73.24
C SER A 28 -26.03 -68.24 -72.53
N LEU A 29 -24.91 -68.39 -73.24
CA LEU A 29 -23.57 -68.05 -72.73
C LEU A 29 -23.40 -66.53 -72.55
N GLN A 30 -23.93 -65.72 -73.48
CA GLN A 30 -23.91 -64.26 -73.39
C GLN A 30 -24.75 -63.74 -72.20
N GLU A 31 -25.92 -64.32 -71.95
CA GLU A 31 -26.76 -63.95 -70.79
C GLU A 31 -26.10 -64.31 -69.45
N LYS A 32 -25.44 -65.48 -69.37
CA LYS A 32 -24.62 -65.87 -68.20
C LYS A 32 -23.45 -64.91 -67.99
N GLY A 33 -22.78 -64.49 -69.06
CA GLY A 33 -21.71 -63.50 -69.02
C GLY A 33 -22.17 -62.13 -68.52
N PHE A 34 -23.34 -61.67 -68.99
CA PHE A 34 -23.95 -60.43 -68.52
C PHE A 34 -24.35 -60.50 -67.04
N ARG A 35 -24.97 -61.60 -66.59
CA ARG A 35 -25.31 -61.82 -65.17
C ARG A 35 -24.06 -61.81 -64.27
N LEU A 36 -22.96 -62.42 -64.72
CA LEU A 36 -21.69 -62.41 -64.00
C LEU A 36 -21.09 -60.99 -63.91
N LEU A 37 -21.17 -60.21 -64.99
CA LEU A 37 -20.74 -58.81 -65.00
C LEU A 37 -21.56 -57.97 -64.01
N MET A 38 -22.88 -58.14 -63.97
CA MET A 38 -23.76 -57.45 -63.01
C MET A 38 -23.46 -57.82 -61.56
N LEU A 39 -23.16 -59.08 -61.28
CA LEU A 39 -22.72 -59.55 -59.97
C LEU A 39 -21.41 -58.89 -59.53
N LYS A 40 -20.43 -58.82 -60.43
CA LYS A 40 -19.13 -58.18 -60.16
C LYS A 40 -19.28 -56.69 -59.89
N MET A 41 -20.06 -55.98 -60.72
CA MET A 41 -20.35 -54.55 -60.50
C MET A 41 -21.06 -54.29 -59.17
N ARG A 42 -22.02 -55.15 -58.78
CA ARG A 42 -22.69 -55.06 -57.47
C ARG A 42 -21.69 -55.24 -56.33
N GLN A 43 -20.80 -56.22 -56.43
CA GLN A 43 -19.78 -56.48 -55.42
C GLN A 43 -18.79 -55.31 -55.31
N ASP A 44 -18.30 -54.78 -56.43
CA ASP A 44 -17.40 -53.62 -56.43
C ASP A 44 -18.04 -52.37 -55.80
N ILE A 45 -19.33 -52.14 -56.07
CA ILE A 45 -20.10 -51.06 -55.43
C ILE A 45 -20.25 -51.32 -53.92
N GLY A 46 -20.58 -52.54 -53.53
CA GLY A 46 -20.70 -52.95 -52.12
C GLY A 46 -19.40 -52.70 -51.35
N ASN A 47 -18.29 -53.20 -51.87
CA ASN A 47 -16.96 -53.02 -51.28
C ASN A 47 -16.57 -51.54 -51.18
N LYS A 48 -16.91 -50.73 -52.20
CA LYS A 48 -16.62 -49.28 -52.20
C LYS A 48 -17.48 -48.51 -51.19
N LEU A 49 -18.72 -48.95 -50.95
CA LEU A 49 -19.59 -48.39 -49.91
C LEU A 49 -19.10 -48.77 -48.52
N GLU A 50 -18.72 -50.03 -48.32
CA GLU A 50 -18.17 -50.54 -47.06
C GLU A 50 -16.89 -49.79 -46.67
N ALA A 51 -15.93 -49.66 -47.60
CA ALA A 51 -14.70 -48.90 -47.36
C ALA A 51 -14.95 -47.41 -47.04
N LYS A 52 -15.99 -46.80 -47.62
CA LYS A 52 -16.39 -45.42 -47.27
C LYS A 52 -17.03 -45.36 -45.88
N MET A 53 -17.82 -46.36 -45.52
CA MET A 53 -18.47 -46.45 -44.22
C MET A 53 -17.46 -46.67 -43.11
N ASP A 54 -16.48 -47.55 -43.32
CA ASP A 54 -15.36 -47.78 -42.39
C ASP A 54 -14.54 -46.49 -42.18
N ASN A 55 -14.20 -45.79 -43.25
CA ASN A 55 -13.45 -44.53 -43.16
C ASN A 55 -14.24 -43.44 -42.41
N LEU A 56 -15.56 -43.34 -42.66
CA LEU A 56 -16.43 -42.42 -41.90
C LEU A 56 -16.48 -42.81 -40.42
N GLN A 57 -16.60 -44.10 -40.11
CA GLN A 57 -16.61 -44.60 -38.73
C GLN A 57 -15.29 -44.31 -38.02
N ASP A 58 -14.15 -44.52 -38.68
CA ASP A 58 -12.82 -44.21 -38.15
C ASP A 58 -12.65 -42.72 -37.89
N THR A 59 -13.10 -41.88 -38.82
CA THR A 59 -13.01 -40.41 -38.70
C THR A 59 -13.86 -39.92 -37.53
N LEU A 60 -15.12 -40.36 -37.45
CA LEU A 60 -16.02 -40.01 -36.35
C LEU A 60 -15.50 -40.49 -35.00
N THR A 61 -14.91 -41.69 -34.94
CA THR A 61 -14.35 -42.22 -33.69
C THR A 61 -13.19 -41.36 -33.19
N LYS A 62 -12.29 -40.92 -34.09
CA LYS A 62 -11.19 -40.02 -33.76
C LYS A 62 -11.68 -38.65 -33.27
N GLU A 63 -12.64 -38.04 -33.97
CA GLU A 63 -13.22 -36.75 -33.56
C GLU A 63 -13.90 -36.84 -32.18
N ILE A 64 -14.63 -37.93 -31.91
CA ILE A 64 -15.26 -38.15 -30.59
C ILE A 64 -14.19 -38.29 -29.49
N GLN A 65 -13.09 -39.00 -29.76
CA GLN A 65 -11.98 -39.10 -28.80
C GLN A 65 -11.33 -37.74 -28.53
N ASP A 66 -11.06 -36.95 -29.57
CA ASP A 66 -10.48 -35.61 -29.45
C ASP A 66 -11.39 -34.66 -28.66
N ILE A 67 -12.71 -34.72 -28.89
CA ILE A 67 -13.69 -33.93 -28.12
C ILE A 67 -13.68 -34.33 -26.65
N LYS A 68 -13.63 -35.63 -26.34
CA LYS A 68 -13.57 -36.11 -24.95
C LYS A 68 -12.31 -35.62 -24.23
N LEU A 69 -11.15 -35.71 -24.88
CA LEU A 69 -9.89 -35.21 -24.32
C LEU A 69 -9.97 -33.72 -24.01
N LYS A 70 -10.45 -32.90 -24.97
CA LYS A 70 -10.64 -31.46 -24.76
C LYS A 70 -11.65 -31.15 -23.66
N GLN A 71 -12.69 -31.96 -23.52
CA GLN A 71 -13.67 -31.81 -22.46
C GLN A 71 -13.05 -32.08 -21.08
N GLU A 72 -12.21 -33.10 -20.95
CA GLU A 72 -11.48 -33.39 -19.70
C GLU A 72 -10.51 -32.27 -19.33
N GLU A 73 -9.72 -31.78 -20.30
CA GLU A 73 -8.81 -30.63 -20.10
C GLU A 73 -9.58 -29.39 -19.62
N MET A 74 -10.73 -29.10 -20.23
CA MET A 74 -11.57 -27.98 -19.83
C MET A 74 -12.13 -28.14 -18.41
N GLN A 75 -12.55 -29.34 -18.01
CA GLN A 75 -13.05 -29.60 -16.65
C GLN A 75 -11.94 -29.42 -15.59
N ASN A 76 -10.72 -29.86 -15.89
CA ASN A 76 -9.57 -29.66 -15.02
C ASN A 76 -9.28 -28.17 -14.86
N ALA A 77 -9.21 -27.41 -15.96
CA ALA A 77 -8.99 -25.96 -15.92
C ALA A 77 -10.08 -25.21 -15.13
N ILE A 78 -11.35 -25.59 -15.29
CA ILE A 78 -12.46 -25.00 -14.53
C ILE A 78 -12.28 -25.25 -13.03
N THR A 79 -11.84 -26.44 -12.64
CA THR A 79 -11.63 -26.80 -11.24
C THR A 79 -10.46 -26.02 -10.64
N GLU A 80 -9.36 -25.86 -11.38
CA GLU A 80 -8.22 -25.02 -10.94
C GLU A 80 -8.62 -23.56 -10.76
N ILE A 81 -9.41 -23.00 -11.69
CA ILE A 81 -9.93 -21.63 -11.58
C ILE A 81 -10.83 -21.51 -10.35
N LYS A 82 -11.72 -22.48 -10.11
CA LYS A 82 -12.63 -22.48 -8.96
C LYS A 82 -11.84 -22.48 -7.64
N ASN A 83 -10.86 -23.36 -7.50
CA ASN A 83 -10.04 -23.43 -6.29
C ASN A 83 -9.24 -22.14 -6.06
N SER A 84 -8.72 -21.54 -7.14
CA SER A 84 -7.99 -20.27 -7.07
C SER A 84 -8.92 -19.12 -6.66
N LEU A 85 -10.16 -19.11 -7.15
CA LEU A 85 -11.17 -18.12 -6.78
C LEU A 85 -11.60 -18.24 -5.31
N GLU A 86 -11.82 -19.47 -4.82
CA GLU A 86 -12.12 -19.71 -3.40
C GLU A 86 -10.97 -19.23 -2.50
N ALA A 87 -9.72 -19.56 -2.86
CA ALA A 87 -8.55 -19.10 -2.13
C ALA A 87 -8.42 -17.55 -2.14
N ALA A 88 -8.72 -16.91 -3.28
CA ALA A 88 -8.72 -15.46 -3.37
C ALA A 88 -9.79 -14.82 -2.49
N ASN A 89 -11.00 -15.39 -2.48
CA ASN A 89 -12.11 -14.91 -1.66
C ASN A 89 -11.79 -15.00 -0.16
N SER A 90 -11.21 -16.11 0.30
CA SER A 90 -10.80 -16.24 1.71
C SER A 90 -9.77 -15.18 2.09
N ARG A 91 -8.79 -14.91 1.22
CA ARG A 91 -7.79 -13.84 1.45
C ARG A 91 -8.42 -12.44 1.47
N ILE A 92 -9.44 -12.21 0.66
CA ILE A 92 -10.17 -10.93 0.65
C ILE A 92 -10.93 -10.74 1.96
N GLN A 93 -11.65 -11.76 2.44
CA GLN A 93 -12.37 -11.69 3.71
C GLN A 93 -11.43 -11.43 4.89
N GLU A 94 -10.29 -12.13 4.95
CA GLU A 94 -9.26 -11.89 5.98
C GLU A 94 -8.72 -10.46 5.92
N ALA A 95 -8.50 -9.93 4.71
CA ALA A 95 -8.06 -8.55 4.53
C ALA A 95 -9.14 -7.53 4.96
N GLU A 96 -10.42 -7.79 4.66
CA GLU A 96 -11.53 -6.94 5.07
C GLU A 96 -11.67 -6.87 6.60
N GLU A 97 -11.56 -8.01 7.28
CA GLU A 97 -11.57 -8.07 8.75
C GLU A 97 -10.38 -7.29 9.34
N HIS A 98 -9.18 -7.48 8.79
CA HIS A 98 -8.00 -6.73 9.21
C HIS A 98 -8.14 -5.22 8.98
N ILE A 99 -8.73 -4.79 7.87
CA ILE A 99 -8.99 -3.38 7.59
C ILE A 99 -9.96 -2.82 8.62
N SER A 100 -11.05 -3.53 8.94
CA SER A 100 -12.02 -3.10 9.96
C SER A 100 -11.36 -2.90 11.33
N GLU A 101 -10.50 -3.83 11.76
CA GLU A 101 -9.77 -3.71 13.04
C GLU A 101 -8.83 -2.50 13.05
N VAL A 102 -8.13 -2.25 11.94
CA VAL A 102 -7.22 -1.11 11.81
C VAL A 102 -7.98 0.22 11.80
N GLU A 103 -9.14 0.28 11.15
CA GLU A 103 -10.00 1.47 11.14
C GLU A 103 -10.49 1.83 12.55
N ASP A 104 -10.98 0.85 13.31
CA ASP A 104 -11.42 1.06 14.70
C ASP A 104 -10.27 1.60 15.57
N ARG A 105 -9.07 1.00 15.46
CA ARG A 105 -7.87 1.46 16.17
C ARG A 105 -7.44 2.86 15.77
N LEU A 106 -7.62 3.24 14.51
CA LEU A 106 -7.29 4.59 14.02
C LEU A 106 -8.20 5.64 14.64
N VAL A 107 -9.50 5.33 14.80
CA VAL A 107 -10.46 6.21 15.48
C VAL A 107 -10.04 6.44 16.94
N GLU A 108 -9.76 5.37 17.69
CA GLU A 108 -9.30 5.48 19.08
C GLU A 108 -8.01 6.30 19.21
N MET A 109 -7.05 6.08 18.31
CA MET A 109 -5.79 6.81 18.28
C MET A 109 -6.01 8.31 18.01
N THR A 110 -6.92 8.65 17.11
CA THR A 110 -7.28 10.03 16.77
C THR A 110 -7.91 10.74 17.96
N ASP A 111 -8.84 10.09 18.67
CA ASP A 111 -9.46 10.65 19.88
C ASP A 111 -8.43 10.86 21.00
N ALA A 112 -7.53 9.89 21.20
CA ALA A 112 -6.44 10.01 22.15
C ALA A 112 -5.49 11.16 21.78
N GLU A 113 -5.23 11.37 20.49
CA GLU A 113 -4.43 12.49 19.99
C GLU A 113 -5.08 13.84 20.25
N GLN A 114 -6.36 14.00 19.93
CA GLN A 114 -7.09 15.24 20.21
C GLN A 114 -7.10 15.55 21.71
N LYS A 115 -7.24 14.54 22.56
CA LYS A 115 -7.16 14.71 24.03
C LYS A 115 -5.76 15.12 24.48
N ARG A 116 -4.70 14.56 23.90
CA ARG A 116 -3.31 14.96 24.16
C ARG A 116 -3.08 16.41 23.73
N ASP A 117 -3.53 16.80 22.55
CA ASP A 117 -3.37 18.16 22.02
C ASP A 117 -4.07 19.21 22.89
N LYS A 118 -5.31 18.95 23.30
CA LYS A 118 -6.04 19.82 24.25
C LYS A 118 -5.28 19.98 25.57
N ARG A 119 -4.76 18.89 26.13
CA ARG A 119 -3.95 18.94 27.36
C ARG A 119 -2.65 19.72 27.16
N LEU A 120 -1.99 19.59 26.02
CA LEU A 120 -0.77 20.34 25.71
C LEU A 120 -1.05 21.85 25.63
N LYS A 121 -2.13 22.26 24.96
CA LYS A 121 -2.55 23.67 24.88
C LYS A 121 -2.83 24.24 26.27
N THR A 122 -3.63 23.54 27.08
CA THR A 122 -3.90 23.98 28.46
C THR A 122 -2.64 24.03 29.32
N ASN A 123 -1.71 23.07 29.14
CA ASN A 123 -0.44 23.09 29.84
C ASN A 123 0.45 24.26 29.41
N GLU A 124 0.47 24.61 28.12
CA GLU A 124 1.23 25.76 27.62
C GLU A 124 0.69 27.07 28.19
N GLU A 125 -0.63 27.24 28.20
CA GLU A 125 -1.31 28.39 28.82
C GLU A 125 -1.01 28.46 30.32
N SER A 126 -1.14 27.34 31.03
CA SER A 126 -0.82 27.25 32.47
C SER A 126 0.65 27.58 32.75
N LEU A 127 1.57 27.10 31.91
CA LEU A 127 2.98 27.43 32.03
C LEU A 127 3.22 28.91 31.78
N ARG A 128 2.57 29.52 30.79
CA ARG A 128 2.66 30.97 30.52
C ARG A 128 2.19 31.78 31.72
N GLU A 129 1.04 31.43 32.30
CA GLU A 129 0.50 32.08 33.50
C GLU A 129 1.42 31.91 34.71
N LEU A 130 1.95 30.70 34.96
CA LEU A 130 2.92 30.46 36.02
C LEU A 130 4.20 31.26 35.82
N TRP A 131 4.68 31.34 34.59
CA TRP A 131 5.90 32.05 34.21
C TRP A 131 5.71 33.56 34.41
N ASP A 132 4.56 34.11 34.00
CA ASP A 132 4.18 35.50 34.26
C ASP A 132 4.02 35.76 35.76
N ASN A 133 3.40 34.85 36.51
CA ASN A 133 3.32 34.88 37.97
C ASN A 133 4.69 34.76 38.65
N VAL A 134 5.72 34.19 38.03
CA VAL A 134 7.08 34.21 38.60
C VAL A 134 7.76 35.55 38.33
N LYS A 135 7.52 36.17 37.17
CA LYS A 135 8.11 37.48 36.79
C LYS A 135 7.31 38.70 37.28
N HIS A 136 6.10 38.53 37.78
CA HIS A 136 5.21 39.66 38.07
C HIS A 136 5.80 40.66 39.08
N THR A 137 6.75 40.26 39.94
CA THR A 137 7.47 41.15 40.88
C THR A 137 8.87 41.57 40.44
N ASN A 138 9.31 41.17 39.24
CA ASN A 138 10.65 41.43 38.74
C ASN A 138 10.74 42.78 38.02
N ILE A 139 11.85 43.50 38.22
CA ILE A 139 12.26 44.68 37.46
C ILE A 139 13.60 44.38 36.79
N HIS A 140 13.73 44.76 35.53
CA HIS A 140 14.98 44.75 34.78
C HIS A 140 15.57 46.16 34.69
N ILE A 141 16.81 46.33 35.11
CA ILE A 141 17.60 47.55 34.92
C ILE A 141 18.58 47.31 33.77
N ILE A 142 18.53 48.18 32.77
CA ILE A 142 19.30 48.08 31.53
C ILE A 142 20.20 49.31 31.41
N GLY A 143 21.47 49.09 31.05
CA GLY A 143 22.45 50.15 30.78
C GLY A 143 23.35 50.51 31.96
N VAL A 144 23.34 49.72 33.05
CA VAL A 144 24.32 49.87 34.14
C VAL A 144 25.66 49.28 33.68
N PRO A 145 26.76 50.06 33.65
CA PRO A 145 28.09 49.56 33.25
C PRO A 145 28.56 48.41 34.14
N GLU A 146 29.28 47.44 33.57
CA GLU A 146 29.87 46.34 34.34
C GLU A 146 31.21 46.75 34.95
N GLY A 147 31.43 46.51 36.25
CA GLY A 147 32.74 46.69 36.87
C GLY A 147 32.80 46.15 38.29
N THR A 148 33.55 45.07 38.53
CA THR A 148 33.82 44.38 39.82
C THR A 148 32.64 44.14 40.80
N GLU A 149 31.41 44.40 40.37
CA GLU A 149 30.22 44.37 41.20
C GLU A 149 29.86 42.93 41.58
N ARG A 150 29.95 42.62 42.87
CA ARG A 150 29.45 41.35 43.44
C ARG A 150 27.92 41.40 43.56
N GLU A 151 27.26 40.26 43.77
CA GLU A 151 25.79 40.20 43.93
C GLU A 151 25.26 41.20 44.98
N LYS A 152 25.93 41.33 46.13
CA LYS A 152 25.57 42.30 47.19
C LYS A 152 25.65 43.77 46.74
N GLU A 153 26.40 44.08 45.70
CA GLU A 153 26.49 45.44 45.14
C GLU A 153 25.30 45.73 44.22
N THR A 154 24.69 44.71 43.62
CA THR A 154 23.52 44.86 42.73
C THR A 154 22.32 45.47 43.47
N GLU A 155 22.10 45.03 44.71
CA GLU A 155 21.08 45.64 45.59
C GLU A 155 21.42 47.11 45.86
N LYS A 156 22.67 47.41 46.17
CA LYS A 156 23.15 48.77 46.46
C LYS A 156 22.98 49.71 45.26
N ILE A 157 23.27 49.25 44.05
CA ILE A 157 23.04 50.00 42.80
C ILE A 157 21.56 50.40 42.67
N PHE A 158 20.65 49.46 42.92
CA PHE A 158 19.22 49.76 42.86
C PHE A 158 18.80 50.77 43.93
N GLN A 159 19.34 50.68 45.15
CA GLN A 159 19.11 51.66 46.21
C GLN A 159 19.62 53.06 45.83
N GLU A 160 20.79 53.16 45.19
CA GLU A 160 21.34 54.43 44.68
C GLU A 160 20.47 55.02 43.56
N ILE A 161 20.02 54.19 42.62
CA ILE A 161 19.09 54.59 41.55
C ILE A 161 17.81 55.14 42.17
N ARG A 162 17.26 54.44 43.16
CA ARG A 162 16.03 54.85 43.84
C ARG A 162 16.20 56.19 44.56
N ALA A 163 17.22 56.33 45.41
CA ALA A 163 17.45 57.55 46.19
C ALA A 163 17.68 58.77 45.29
N LYS A 164 18.44 58.60 44.20
CA LYS A 164 18.70 59.68 43.25
C LYS A 164 17.48 60.02 42.40
N ASN A 165 16.73 59.01 41.97
CA ASN A 165 15.69 59.22 40.97
C ASN A 165 14.30 59.46 41.52
N PHE A 166 13.97 58.87 42.65
CA PHE A 166 12.63 58.85 43.24
C PHE A 166 12.67 59.26 44.72
N PRO A 167 13.16 60.48 45.05
CA PRO A 167 13.33 60.92 46.44
C PRO A 167 12.03 61.03 47.23
N ASN A 168 10.90 61.24 46.53
CA ASN A 168 9.57 61.41 47.12
C ASN A 168 8.85 60.08 47.38
N MET A 169 9.42 58.94 46.96
CA MET A 169 8.93 57.61 47.35
C MET A 169 9.42 57.33 48.77
N GLY A 170 8.54 57.50 49.76
CA GLY A 170 8.89 57.44 51.19
C GLY A 170 9.75 56.24 51.59
N LYS A 171 10.65 56.44 52.56
CA LYS A 171 11.61 55.44 53.08
C LYS A 171 10.95 54.13 53.53
N GLU A 172 9.67 54.16 53.88
CA GLU A 172 8.89 53.04 54.42
C GLU A 172 8.21 52.17 53.34
N SER A 173 8.18 52.60 52.08
CA SER A 173 7.33 51.97 51.05
C SER A 173 7.94 50.78 50.30
N PHE A 174 9.25 50.54 50.41
CA PHE A 174 9.98 49.54 49.60
C PHE A 174 11.02 48.80 50.42
N THR A 175 10.57 47.88 51.27
CA THR A 175 11.42 47.38 52.35
C THR A 175 12.10 46.05 52.08
N GLN A 176 11.70 45.26 51.07
CA GLN A 176 12.35 43.97 50.82
C GLN A 176 12.53 43.70 49.33
N ILE A 177 13.78 43.86 48.89
CA ILE A 177 14.30 43.19 47.70
C ILE A 177 14.50 41.74 48.12
N GLN A 178 13.83 40.83 47.44
CA GLN A 178 14.00 39.40 47.69
C GLN A 178 15.32 38.92 47.08
N GLU A 179 15.65 39.43 45.89
CA GLU A 179 16.82 39.02 45.14
C GLU A 179 17.27 40.13 44.20
N ALA A 180 18.58 40.33 44.07
CA ALA A 180 19.18 41.26 43.14
C ALA A 180 20.40 40.61 42.49
N GLN A 181 20.35 40.40 41.18
CA GLN A 181 21.44 39.72 40.47
C GLN A 181 21.61 40.23 39.03
N GLN A 182 22.81 40.13 38.49
CA GLN A 182 23.06 40.32 37.05
C GLN A 182 22.72 39.05 36.28
N VAL A 183 21.91 39.22 35.22
CA VAL A 183 21.40 38.10 34.41
C VAL A 183 21.86 38.24 32.95
N PRO A 184 22.41 37.18 32.35
CA PRO A 184 22.70 35.86 32.93
C PRO A 184 23.87 35.87 33.93
N TYR A 185 23.90 34.93 34.88
CA TYR A 185 24.94 34.85 35.92
C TYR A 185 26.38 34.78 35.38
N LYS A 186 26.58 34.13 34.22
CA LYS A 186 27.89 34.04 33.56
C LYS A 186 28.09 35.21 32.59
N ILE A 187 29.25 35.86 32.69
CA ILE A 187 29.70 36.87 31.72
C ILE A 187 30.07 36.15 30.43
N ASN A 188 29.51 36.60 29.30
CA ASN A 188 29.90 36.12 27.98
C ASN A 188 30.96 37.09 27.41
N PRO A 189 32.22 36.67 27.19
CA PRO A 189 33.28 37.54 26.68
C PRO A 189 33.00 38.17 25.31
N ARG A 190 32.08 37.59 24.52
CA ARG A 190 31.67 38.11 23.21
C ARG A 190 30.57 39.17 23.28
N ARG A 191 30.02 39.45 24.47
CA ARG A 191 28.92 40.40 24.66
C ARG A 191 29.49 41.80 24.87
N ASN A 192 29.19 42.71 23.93
CA ASN A 192 29.62 44.11 24.01
C ASN A 192 28.65 45.00 24.81
N THR A 193 27.51 44.46 25.26
CA THR A 193 26.51 45.18 26.05
C THR A 193 26.54 44.74 27.51
N PRO A 194 26.36 45.65 28.47
CA PRO A 194 26.25 45.27 29.87
C PRO A 194 25.07 44.30 30.10
N ARG A 195 25.25 43.38 31.05
CA ARG A 195 24.18 42.50 31.54
C ARG A 195 23.07 43.31 32.20
N HIS A 196 21.86 42.75 32.16
CA HIS A 196 20.74 43.36 32.85
C HIS A 196 20.82 43.01 34.32
N ILE A 197 20.41 43.93 35.18
CA ILE A 197 20.19 43.64 36.59
C ILE A 197 18.72 43.24 36.75
N LEU A 198 18.48 42.06 37.31
CA LEU A 198 17.16 41.58 37.74
C LEU A 198 16.99 41.89 39.23
N ILE A 199 15.97 42.68 39.56
CA ILE A 199 15.54 42.94 40.93
C ILE A 199 14.20 42.26 41.15
N LYS A 200 14.15 41.29 42.07
CA LYS A 200 12.92 40.64 42.52
C LYS A 200 12.42 41.34 43.77
N LEU A 201 11.23 41.91 43.70
CA LEU A 201 10.59 42.57 44.84
C LEU A 201 9.66 41.62 45.58
N THR A 202 9.43 41.86 46.86
CA THR A 202 8.47 41.05 47.65
C THR A 202 7.01 41.36 47.28
N LYS A 203 6.71 42.58 46.82
CA LYS A 203 5.34 43.03 46.51
C LYS A 203 5.23 43.53 45.08
N ILE A 204 4.14 43.19 44.39
CA ILE A 204 3.86 43.70 43.03
C ILE A 204 3.56 45.20 43.01
N LYS A 205 2.85 45.71 44.03
CA LYS A 205 2.54 47.15 44.16
C LYS A 205 3.80 48.01 44.12
N ASP A 206 4.86 47.49 44.71
CA ASP A 206 6.16 48.13 44.72
C ASP A 206 6.71 48.24 43.28
N LYS A 207 6.73 47.11 42.55
CA LYS A 207 7.14 47.11 41.14
C LYS A 207 6.38 48.14 40.32
N GLU A 208 5.05 48.15 40.43
CA GLU A 208 4.18 49.05 39.67
C GLU A 208 4.47 50.52 39.98
N ASN A 209 4.61 50.86 41.26
CA ASN A 209 4.93 52.22 41.70
C ASN A 209 6.28 52.69 41.13
N ILE A 210 7.34 51.87 41.22
CA ILE A 210 8.66 52.20 40.67
C ILE A 210 8.60 52.41 39.16
N LEU A 211 7.96 51.50 38.43
CA LEU A 211 7.83 51.61 36.98
C LEU A 211 6.99 52.84 36.58
N LYS A 212 5.96 53.18 37.35
CA LYS A 212 5.16 54.39 37.14
C LYS A 212 5.99 55.66 37.33
N ALA A 213 6.74 55.78 38.43
CA ALA A 213 7.60 56.95 38.64
C ALA A 213 8.74 57.04 37.63
N ALA A 214 9.27 55.90 37.18
CA ALA A 214 10.25 55.87 36.09
C ALA A 214 9.68 56.44 34.79
N ARG A 215 8.44 56.10 34.43
CA ARG A 215 7.73 56.65 33.27
C ARG A 215 7.45 58.15 33.43
N GLU A 216 6.97 58.57 34.59
CA GLU A 216 6.67 59.98 34.90
C GLU A 216 7.93 60.86 34.84
N LYS A 217 9.05 60.35 35.37
CA LYS A 217 10.34 61.05 35.32
C LYS A 217 10.92 61.18 33.92
N LYS A 218 10.53 60.30 32.98
CA LYS A 218 11.03 60.17 31.59
C LYS A 218 12.50 59.76 31.46
N GLN A 219 13.41 60.31 32.28
CA GLN A 219 14.83 59.98 32.26
C GLN A 219 15.34 59.53 33.64
N VAL A 220 15.75 58.27 33.72
CA VAL A 220 16.36 57.69 34.93
C VAL A 220 17.88 57.61 34.70
N THR A 221 18.68 58.00 35.70
CA THR A 221 20.15 57.96 35.58
C THR A 221 20.83 57.26 36.74
N HIS A 222 21.93 56.55 36.48
CA HIS A 222 22.83 56.01 37.49
C HIS A 222 24.25 56.55 37.25
N LYS A 223 24.86 57.20 38.26
CA LYS A 223 26.19 57.83 38.15
C LYS A 223 26.38 58.72 36.90
N GLY A 224 25.30 59.39 36.45
CA GLY A 224 25.30 60.25 35.26
C GLY A 224 24.97 59.55 33.94
N THR A 225 24.94 58.21 33.92
CA THR A 225 24.57 57.41 32.75
C THR A 225 23.07 57.20 32.69
N PRO A 226 22.40 57.44 31.55
CA PRO A 226 20.99 57.09 31.35
C PRO A 226 20.77 55.58 31.43
N ILE A 227 19.71 55.17 32.15
CA ILE A 227 19.33 53.76 32.31
C ILE A 227 17.83 53.59 32.04
N ARG A 228 17.43 52.35 31.73
CA ARG A 228 16.02 51.99 31.51
C ARG A 228 15.57 50.96 32.53
N LEU A 229 14.39 51.18 33.10
CA LEU A 229 13.68 50.23 33.94
C LEU A 229 12.53 49.59 33.14
N SER A 230 12.46 48.27 33.12
CA SER A 230 11.34 47.52 32.52
C SER A 230 10.82 46.45 33.47
N GLY A 231 9.54 46.11 33.33
CA GLY A 231 8.87 45.05 34.09
C GLY A 231 8.62 43.80 33.28
#